data_AF-A0A0D6A520-F1
#
_entry.id   AF-A0A0D6A520-F1
#
_cell.length_a   1.000
_cell.length_b   1.000
_cell.length_c   1.000
_cell.angle_alpha   90.00
_cell.angle_beta   90.00
_cell.angle_gamma   90.00
#
_symmetry.space_group_name_H-M   'P 1'
#
loop_
_entity.id
_entity.type
_entity.pdbx_description
1 polymer ?
#
loop_
_entity_poly.entity_id
_entity_poly.type
_entity_poly.pdbx_seq_one_letter_code
_entity_poly.pdbx_strand_id
1 'polypeptide(L)'
;MQAKNVQKGSQSGLIKDVQKQGKKRASPQLFSLSSLQSAMNKRYHASASQTLAAIQSLYEDKLLSYPRTDCAYITDEEFEYLMANLTKYLGLVSKQVALTNTAPNKRYVNGKKVEEHYAIIMTKIVPTKDQLAALPKLQQQVYDLVLRTTLAMFADPYEYEEATIITQVGDANFKATGKVPTKQGWQALFDETKTEQQEVATLPLVHQGDQVQANLQTPQKETTPPVPFTEGTLITAMKTAGKTLDDEAAQAILKDVQDIGTSATRANVLEILKKTRLSRH
;
A
#
# COMPACT_ATOMS: atom_id res chain seq x y z
N MET A 1 -17.86 5.77 35.69
CA MET A 1 -17.30 7.04 35.17
C MET A 1 -16.89 8.04 36.26
N GLN A 2 -17.20 7.84 37.55
CA GLN A 2 -16.73 8.72 38.64
C GLN A 2 -15.23 8.58 38.99
N ALA A 3 -14.48 7.69 38.33
CA ALA A 3 -13.04 7.63 38.50
C ALA A 3 -12.39 8.81 37.74
N LYS A 4 -11.45 9.51 38.39
CA LYS A 4 -10.66 10.64 37.82
C LYS A 4 -11.40 11.97 37.65
N ASN A 5 -12.48 12.23 38.38
CA ASN A 5 -13.22 13.51 38.31
C ASN A 5 -13.78 13.85 36.90
N VAL A 6 -14.14 12.82 36.12
CA VAL A 6 -14.66 12.95 34.76
C VAL A 6 -16.16 12.62 34.72
N GLN A 7 -16.96 13.40 33.99
CA GLN A 7 -18.40 13.19 33.84
C GLN A 7 -18.84 13.38 32.38
N LYS A 8 -19.94 12.73 31.98
CA LYS A 8 -20.53 12.89 30.65
C LYS A 8 -21.04 14.34 30.51
N GLY A 9 -20.88 14.92 29.33
CA GLY A 9 -21.31 16.29 29.02
C GLY A 9 -20.16 17.28 28.98
N SER A 10 -20.49 18.57 29.07
CA SER A 10 -19.52 19.66 28.95
C SER A 10 -18.67 19.82 30.21
N GLN A 11 -17.36 19.79 30.07
CA GLN A 11 -16.39 20.01 31.15
C GLN A 11 -15.22 20.87 30.66
N SER A 12 -14.60 21.62 31.57
CA SER A 12 -13.36 22.33 31.27
C SER A 12 -12.22 21.33 31.11
N GLY A 13 -11.37 21.56 30.12
CA GLY A 13 -10.16 20.81 29.87
C GLY A 13 -8.96 21.74 29.72
N LEU A 14 -7.78 21.17 29.87
CA LEU A 14 -6.50 21.85 29.73
C LEU A 14 -5.68 21.14 28.66
N ILE A 15 -5.13 21.87 27.70
CA ILE A 15 -4.12 21.32 26.80
C ILE A 15 -2.83 21.12 27.58
N LYS A 16 -2.54 19.86 27.91
CA LYS A 16 -1.41 19.47 28.76
C LYS A 16 -0.10 19.37 27.97
N ASP A 17 -0.19 18.94 26.72
CA ASP A 17 0.96 18.77 25.85
C ASP A 17 0.55 18.89 24.37
N VAL A 18 1.44 19.45 23.56
CA VAL A 18 1.30 19.56 22.10
C VAL A 18 2.64 19.20 21.48
N GLN A 19 2.68 18.08 20.78
CA GLN A 19 3.88 17.61 20.10
C GLN A 19 3.67 17.63 18.59
N LYS A 20 4.67 18.13 17.87
CA LYS A 20 4.71 18.11 16.40
C LYS A 20 5.97 17.42 15.94
N GLN A 21 5.82 16.47 15.02
CA GLN A 21 6.95 15.75 14.47
C GLN A 21 6.82 15.63 12.95
N GLY A 22 7.85 16.07 12.23
CA GLY A 22 7.99 15.79 10.81
C GLY A 22 8.23 14.29 10.58
N LYS A 23 7.38 13.66 9.77
CA LYS A 23 7.48 12.25 9.39
C LYS A 23 7.57 12.11 7.88
N LYS A 24 8.28 11.08 7.43
CA LYS A 24 8.41 10.71 6.02
C LYS A 24 7.91 9.30 5.80
N ARG A 25 7.27 9.08 4.65
CA ARG A 25 6.81 7.77 4.19
C ARG A 25 7.39 7.48 2.82
N ALA A 26 8.25 6.47 2.76
CA ALA A 26 8.78 5.94 1.51
C ALA A 26 7.65 5.40 0.62
N SER A 27 7.90 5.36 -0.70
CA SER A 27 6.95 4.83 -1.66
C SER A 27 6.70 3.32 -1.47
N PRO A 28 5.58 2.80 -2.03
CA PRO A 28 5.30 1.37 -2.03
C PRO A 28 6.46 0.56 -2.62
N GLN A 29 6.58 -0.70 -2.19
CA GLN A 29 7.50 -1.64 -2.82
C GLN A 29 7.08 -1.92 -4.27
N LEU A 30 8.03 -2.35 -5.11
CA LEU A 30 7.72 -2.86 -6.44
C LEU A 30 6.88 -4.13 -6.33
N PHE A 31 6.17 -4.47 -7.39
CA PHE A 31 5.19 -5.55 -7.34
C PHE A 31 5.83 -6.93 -7.50
N SER A 32 5.53 -7.81 -6.55
CA SER A 32 5.38 -9.25 -6.81
C SER A 32 4.00 -9.54 -7.40
N LEU A 33 3.80 -10.74 -7.97
CA LEU A 33 2.50 -11.17 -8.49
C LEU A 33 1.40 -11.08 -7.43
N SER A 34 1.63 -11.63 -6.23
CA SER A 34 0.61 -11.61 -5.17
C SER A 34 0.28 -10.19 -4.70
N SER A 35 1.27 -9.30 -4.57
CA SER A 35 1.00 -7.90 -4.21
C SER A 35 0.22 -7.15 -5.28
N LEU A 36 0.47 -7.45 -6.56
CA LEU A 36 -0.28 -6.84 -7.67
C LEU A 36 -1.71 -7.39 -7.73
N GLN A 37 -1.91 -8.69 -7.58
CA GLN A 37 -3.24 -9.31 -7.48
C GLN A 37 -4.06 -8.72 -6.34
N SER A 38 -3.48 -8.56 -5.15
CA SER A 38 -4.15 -7.91 -4.02
C SER A 38 -4.49 -6.45 -4.31
N ALA A 39 -3.58 -5.69 -4.93
CA ALA A 39 -3.82 -4.30 -5.29
C ALA A 39 -4.90 -4.13 -6.35
N MET A 40 -4.91 -4.99 -7.38
CA MET A 40 -5.92 -5.01 -8.45
C MET A 40 -7.28 -5.43 -7.93
N ASN A 41 -7.34 -6.42 -7.03
CA ASN A 41 -8.58 -6.83 -6.37
C ASN A 41 -9.17 -5.70 -5.52
N LYS A 42 -8.32 -5.01 -4.73
CA LYS A 42 -8.76 -3.88 -3.89
C LYS A 42 -9.28 -2.70 -4.71
N ARG A 43 -8.61 -2.36 -5.83
CA ARG A 43 -8.90 -1.15 -6.62
C ARG A 43 -9.95 -1.34 -7.71
N TYR A 44 -9.99 -2.54 -8.30
CA TYR A 44 -10.75 -2.81 -9.52
C TYR A 44 -11.56 -4.10 -9.44
N HIS A 45 -11.59 -4.78 -8.28
CA HIS A 45 -12.32 -6.03 -8.06
C HIS A 45 -11.94 -7.17 -9.04
N ALA A 46 -10.76 -7.07 -9.68
CA ALA A 46 -10.24 -8.13 -10.53
C ALA A 46 -9.85 -9.35 -9.69
N SER A 47 -10.14 -10.54 -10.20
CA SER A 47 -9.68 -11.78 -9.57
C SER A 47 -8.17 -11.98 -9.74
N ALA A 48 -7.59 -12.89 -8.98
CA ALA A 48 -6.20 -13.29 -9.08
C ALA A 48 -5.87 -13.79 -10.48
N SER A 49 -6.76 -14.61 -11.04
CA SER A 49 -6.62 -15.22 -12.37
C SER A 49 -6.78 -14.19 -13.50
N GLN A 50 -7.76 -13.29 -13.40
CA GLN A 50 -7.92 -12.19 -14.36
C GLN A 50 -6.68 -11.28 -14.36
N THR A 51 -6.16 -10.96 -13.17
CA THR A 51 -4.95 -10.15 -13.03
C THR A 51 -3.74 -10.87 -13.64
N LEU A 52 -3.54 -12.16 -13.34
CA LEU A 52 -2.44 -12.94 -13.92
C LEU A 52 -2.53 -12.99 -15.46
N ALA A 53 -3.72 -13.22 -16.01
CA ALA A 53 -3.93 -13.22 -17.46
C ALA A 53 -3.57 -11.86 -18.09
N ALA A 54 -3.96 -10.76 -17.46
CA ALA A 54 -3.63 -9.42 -17.95
C ALA A 54 -2.11 -9.14 -17.92
N ILE A 55 -1.41 -9.51 -16.84
CA ILE A 55 0.05 -9.34 -16.76
C ILE A 55 0.75 -10.25 -17.78
N GLN A 56 0.27 -11.49 -17.95
CA GLN A 56 0.82 -12.44 -18.93
C GLN A 56 0.75 -11.87 -20.35
N SER A 57 -0.39 -11.32 -20.77
CA SER A 57 -0.50 -10.66 -22.08
C SER A 57 0.46 -9.48 -22.22
N LEU A 58 0.55 -8.62 -21.19
CA LEU A 58 1.48 -7.48 -21.19
C LEU A 58 2.95 -7.92 -21.25
N TYR A 59 3.30 -9.06 -20.65
CA TYR A 59 4.63 -9.64 -20.72
C TYR A 59 4.93 -10.21 -22.12
N GLU A 60 3.97 -10.89 -22.75
CA GLU A 60 4.10 -11.42 -24.11
C GLU A 60 4.26 -10.29 -25.14
N ASP A 61 3.55 -9.18 -24.93
CA ASP A 61 3.71 -7.92 -25.68
C ASP A 61 4.99 -7.15 -25.29
N LYS A 62 5.78 -7.69 -24.36
CA LYS A 62 7.06 -7.14 -23.85
C LYS A 62 6.92 -5.78 -23.17
N LEU A 63 5.74 -5.43 -22.69
CA LEU A 63 5.46 -4.17 -21.99
C LEU A 63 5.80 -4.22 -20.50
N LEU A 64 5.65 -5.38 -19.87
CA LEU A 64 6.03 -5.65 -18.48
C LEU A 64 7.05 -6.79 -18.38
N SER A 65 7.79 -6.84 -17.27
CA SER A 65 8.68 -7.97 -16.95
C SER A 65 7.91 -9.23 -16.53
N TYR A 66 8.65 -10.31 -16.26
CA TYR A 66 8.10 -11.64 -16.03
C TYR A 66 6.97 -11.67 -14.97
N PRO A 67 5.80 -12.26 -15.29
CA PRO A 67 4.59 -12.10 -14.48
C PRO A 67 4.54 -12.95 -13.21
N ARG A 68 5.35 -14.02 -13.11
CA ARG A 68 5.26 -15.02 -12.03
C ARG A 68 6.45 -14.93 -11.09
N THR A 69 6.53 -13.80 -10.40
CA THR A 69 7.60 -13.49 -9.45
C THR A 69 7.02 -13.24 -8.07
N ASP A 70 7.68 -13.75 -7.03
CA ASP A 70 7.39 -13.41 -5.63
C ASP A 70 8.29 -12.28 -5.09
N CYS A 71 9.28 -11.86 -5.89
CA CYS A 71 10.25 -10.82 -5.59
C CYS A 71 9.67 -9.40 -5.73
N ALA A 72 10.12 -8.50 -4.87
CA ALA A 72 9.79 -7.07 -4.90
C ALA A 72 11.03 -6.18 -5.15
N TYR A 73 12.15 -6.79 -5.54
CA TYR A 73 13.43 -6.13 -5.79
C TYR A 73 13.83 -6.27 -7.26
N ILE A 74 14.71 -5.38 -7.69
CA ILE A 74 15.36 -5.38 -9.01
C ILE A 74 16.88 -5.33 -8.84
N THR A 75 17.63 -5.60 -9.91
CA THR A 75 19.08 -5.42 -9.93
C THR A 75 19.46 -4.02 -10.42
N ASP A 76 20.75 -3.71 -10.39
CA ASP A 76 21.28 -2.47 -10.93
C ASP A 76 21.05 -2.35 -12.45
N GLU A 77 21.02 -3.48 -13.19
CA GLU A 77 20.75 -3.48 -14.64
C GLU A 77 19.34 -2.96 -14.97
N GLU A 78 18.33 -3.43 -14.23
CA GLU A 78 16.96 -2.95 -14.40
C GLU A 78 16.83 -1.47 -14.06
N PHE A 79 17.50 -1.04 -12.98
CA PHE A 79 17.48 0.35 -12.56
C PHE A 79 18.04 1.28 -13.64
N GLU A 80 19.17 0.90 -14.26
CA GLU A 80 19.82 1.68 -15.31
C GLU A 80 18.90 1.92 -16.51
N TYR A 81 18.22 0.89 -17.03
CA TYR A 81 17.36 1.08 -18.19
C TYR A 81 16.06 1.81 -17.86
N LEU A 82 15.54 1.65 -16.64
CA LEU A 82 14.39 2.41 -16.16
C LEU A 82 14.73 3.89 -16.08
N MET A 83 15.91 4.22 -15.53
CA MET A 83 16.42 5.59 -15.48
C MET A 83 16.63 6.18 -16.87
N ALA A 84 17.19 5.41 -17.82
CA ALA A 84 17.41 5.85 -19.19
C ALA A 84 16.09 6.17 -19.95
N ASN A 85 14.96 5.59 -19.54
CA ASN A 85 13.66 5.81 -20.15
C ASN A 85 12.69 6.65 -19.29
N LEU A 86 13.18 7.23 -18.18
CA LEU A 86 12.36 7.87 -17.15
C LEU A 86 11.43 8.96 -17.71
N THR A 87 11.95 9.83 -18.58
CA THR A 87 11.17 10.90 -19.22
C THR A 87 10.05 10.34 -20.10
N LYS A 88 10.29 9.23 -20.82
CA LYS A 88 9.27 8.61 -21.68
C LYS A 88 8.15 8.02 -20.83
N TYR A 89 8.49 7.30 -19.76
CA TYR A 89 7.51 6.77 -18.80
C TYR A 89 6.70 7.87 -18.12
N LEU A 90 7.37 8.96 -17.69
CA LEU A 90 6.69 10.11 -17.10
C LEU A 90 5.71 10.76 -18.09
N GLY A 91 6.03 10.76 -19.39
CA GLY A 91 5.13 11.24 -20.44
C GLY A 91 3.83 10.45 -20.61
N LEU A 92 3.76 9.23 -20.06
CA LEU A 92 2.57 8.37 -20.09
C LEU A 92 1.61 8.63 -18.93
N VAL A 93 2.06 9.30 -17.85
CA VAL A 93 1.18 9.69 -16.74
C VAL A 93 0.69 11.12 -16.89
N SER A 94 -0.51 11.39 -16.37
CA SER A 94 -1.16 12.71 -16.47
C SER A 94 -0.56 13.76 -15.53
N LYS A 95 -0.03 13.33 -14.38
CA LYS A 95 0.52 14.22 -13.34
C LYS A 95 2.04 14.24 -13.42
N GLN A 96 2.61 15.44 -13.53
CA GLN A 96 4.05 15.62 -13.41
C GLN A 96 4.45 15.56 -11.93
N VAL A 97 5.48 14.77 -11.64
CA VAL A 97 6.07 14.63 -10.31
C VAL A 97 7.58 14.71 -10.48
N ALA A 98 8.26 15.40 -9.56
CA ALA A 98 9.71 15.45 -9.55
C ALA A 98 10.29 14.07 -9.23
N LEU A 99 11.12 13.54 -10.14
CA LEU A 99 11.77 12.23 -10.02
C LEU A 99 13.26 12.44 -9.72
N THR A 100 13.54 12.85 -8.50
CA THR A 100 14.86 13.29 -8.01
C THR A 100 15.76 12.14 -7.55
N ASN A 101 15.20 10.97 -7.23
CA ASN A 101 15.96 9.83 -6.72
C ASN A 101 16.55 9.00 -7.87
N THR A 102 17.65 9.49 -8.45
CA THR A 102 18.32 8.87 -9.62
C THR A 102 19.49 7.95 -9.25
N ALA A 103 19.70 7.68 -7.96
CA ALA A 103 20.68 6.70 -7.48
C ALA A 103 19.98 5.41 -7.01
N PRO A 104 20.61 4.22 -7.20
CA PRO A 104 20.07 2.96 -6.69
C PRO A 104 19.82 3.00 -5.17
N ASN A 105 18.61 2.63 -4.75
CA ASN A 105 18.23 2.53 -3.35
C ASN A 105 17.97 1.07 -2.97
N LYS A 106 18.66 0.55 -1.94
CA LYS A 106 18.55 -0.86 -1.48
C LYS A 106 17.14 -1.29 -1.06
N ARG A 107 16.22 -0.34 -0.88
CA ARG A 107 14.79 -0.63 -0.69
C ARG A 107 14.17 -1.33 -1.90
N TYR A 108 14.62 -1.00 -3.11
CA TYR A 108 14.09 -1.49 -4.40
C TYR A 108 15.18 -2.21 -5.22
N VAL A 109 16.38 -1.64 -5.27
CA VAL A 109 17.52 -2.14 -6.05
C VAL A 109 18.42 -2.97 -5.16
N ASN A 110 18.19 -4.28 -5.14
CA ASN A 110 18.96 -5.19 -4.31
C ASN A 110 19.07 -6.58 -4.96
N GLY A 111 20.06 -6.72 -5.85
CA GLY A 111 20.31 -7.99 -6.56
C GLY A 111 20.52 -9.20 -5.65
N LYS A 112 20.97 -9.01 -4.40
CA LYS A 112 21.11 -10.12 -3.42
C LYS A 112 19.75 -10.68 -2.96
N LYS A 113 18.67 -9.94 -3.16
CA LYS A 113 17.30 -10.35 -2.84
C LYS A 113 16.49 -10.72 -4.08
N VAL A 114 17.11 -10.68 -5.26
CA VAL A 114 16.52 -11.17 -6.49
C VAL A 114 16.83 -12.67 -6.56
N GLU A 115 15.77 -13.47 -6.67
CA GLU A 115 15.87 -14.91 -6.89
C GLU A 115 15.95 -15.18 -8.41
N GLU A 116 15.17 -16.11 -8.94
CA GLU A 116 15.12 -16.39 -10.39
C GLU A 116 14.58 -15.20 -11.20
N HIS A 117 13.65 -14.43 -10.61
CA HIS A 117 12.99 -13.31 -11.26
C HIS A 117 12.94 -12.09 -10.35
N TYR A 118 13.17 -10.90 -10.92
CA TYR A 118 12.99 -9.62 -10.25
C TYR A 118 11.50 -9.21 -10.22
N ALA A 119 11.21 -8.04 -9.66
CA ALA A 119 9.85 -7.51 -9.56
C ALA A 119 9.16 -7.28 -10.93
N ILE A 120 7.83 -7.20 -10.92
CA ILE A 120 7.02 -6.80 -12.08
C ILE A 120 7.19 -5.28 -12.28
N ILE A 121 7.89 -4.89 -13.34
CA ILE A 121 8.22 -3.51 -13.70
C ILE A 121 8.08 -3.28 -15.21
N MET A 122 8.24 -2.04 -15.64
CA MET A 122 8.29 -1.68 -17.06
C MET A 122 9.54 -2.26 -17.74
N THR A 123 9.47 -2.53 -19.04
CA THR A 123 10.63 -2.96 -19.84
C THR A 123 11.18 -1.80 -20.67
N LYS A 124 12.32 -2.01 -21.34
CA LYS A 124 12.95 -1.08 -22.30
C LYS A 124 12.01 -0.67 -23.46
N ILE A 125 10.93 -1.43 -23.71
CA ILE A 125 9.93 -1.12 -24.73
C ILE A 125 8.86 -0.23 -24.12
N VAL A 126 8.86 1.05 -24.51
CA VAL A 126 7.90 2.04 -24.04
C VAL A 126 6.80 2.23 -25.10
N PRO A 127 5.53 1.88 -24.82
CA PRO A 127 4.43 2.03 -25.76
C PRO A 127 4.04 3.50 -25.93
N THR A 128 3.40 3.81 -27.06
CA THR A 128 2.73 5.11 -27.25
C THR A 128 1.42 5.17 -26.46
N LYS A 129 0.87 6.38 -26.28
CA LYS A 129 -0.45 6.56 -25.65
C LYS A 129 -1.57 5.84 -26.41
N ASP A 130 -1.51 5.82 -27.73
CA ASP A 130 -2.50 5.15 -28.58
C ASP A 130 -2.42 3.63 -28.44
N GLN A 131 -1.20 3.07 -28.38
CA GLN A 131 -1.01 1.65 -28.11
C GLN A 131 -1.59 1.26 -26.75
N LEU A 132 -1.37 2.07 -25.71
CA LEU A 132 -1.97 1.84 -24.41
C LEU A 132 -3.50 1.96 -24.44
N ALA A 133 -4.04 2.94 -25.16
CA ALA A 133 -5.49 3.13 -25.27
C ALA A 133 -6.18 1.96 -25.99
N ALA A 134 -5.48 1.26 -26.88
CA ALA A 134 -5.98 0.09 -27.59
C ALA A 134 -6.01 -1.21 -26.75
N LEU A 135 -5.29 -1.27 -25.62
CA LEU A 135 -5.27 -2.46 -24.77
C LEU A 135 -6.65 -2.70 -24.11
N PRO A 136 -7.01 -3.96 -23.82
CA PRO A 136 -8.13 -4.27 -22.93
C PRO A 136 -8.08 -3.50 -21.61
N LYS A 137 -9.25 -3.11 -21.08
CA LYS A 137 -9.34 -2.22 -19.91
C LYS A 137 -8.52 -2.68 -18.71
N LEU A 138 -8.55 -3.99 -18.40
CA LEU A 138 -7.80 -4.53 -17.28
C LEU A 138 -6.29 -4.46 -17.51
N GLN A 139 -5.81 -4.70 -18.74
CA GLN A 139 -4.39 -4.55 -19.09
C GLN A 139 -3.95 -3.09 -18.96
N GLN A 140 -4.77 -2.13 -19.39
CA GLN A 140 -4.50 -0.70 -19.15
C GLN A 140 -4.35 -0.40 -17.65
N GLN A 141 -5.26 -0.90 -16.82
CA GLN A 141 -5.24 -0.68 -15.37
C GLN A 141 -4.02 -1.33 -14.70
N VAL A 142 -3.64 -2.55 -15.12
CA VAL A 142 -2.44 -3.23 -14.65
C VAL A 142 -1.19 -2.44 -15.03
N TYR A 143 -1.05 -2.08 -16.30
CA TYR A 143 0.09 -1.33 -16.81
C TYR A 143 0.24 0.01 -16.11
N ASP A 144 -0.84 0.80 -15.98
CA ASP A 144 -0.82 2.11 -15.30
C ASP A 144 -0.42 1.98 -13.82
N LEU A 145 -0.91 0.96 -13.11
CA LEU A 145 -0.56 0.74 -11.70
C LEU A 145 0.91 0.34 -11.52
N VAL A 146 1.44 -0.54 -12.39
CA VAL A 146 2.85 -0.93 -12.38
C VAL A 146 3.75 0.24 -12.77
N LEU A 147 3.35 1.03 -13.76
CA LEU A 147 4.05 2.24 -14.20
C LEU A 147 4.17 3.25 -13.06
N ARG A 148 3.06 3.63 -12.43
CA ARG A 148 3.05 4.61 -11.33
C ARG A 148 3.86 4.12 -10.12
N THR A 149 3.79 2.82 -9.82
CA THR A 149 4.56 2.23 -8.71
C THR A 149 6.05 2.19 -9.02
N THR A 150 6.43 1.90 -10.26
CA THR A 150 7.83 1.96 -10.71
C THR A 150 8.35 3.40 -10.67
N LEU A 151 7.60 4.37 -11.21
CA LEU A 151 7.96 5.80 -11.14
C LEU A 151 8.08 6.31 -9.70
N ALA A 152 7.26 5.80 -8.78
CA ALA A 152 7.27 6.19 -7.38
C ALA A 152 8.58 5.85 -6.66
N MET A 153 9.41 4.95 -7.18
CA MET A 153 10.74 4.70 -6.61
C MET A 153 11.75 5.83 -6.88
N PHE A 154 11.53 6.58 -7.98
CA PHE A 154 12.33 7.75 -8.35
C PHE A 154 11.81 9.06 -7.75
N ALA A 155 10.58 9.08 -7.23
CA ALA A 155 9.99 10.26 -6.60
C ALA A 155 10.43 10.42 -5.14
N ASP A 156 10.40 11.66 -4.65
CA ASP A 156 10.65 11.98 -3.24
C ASP A 156 9.66 11.28 -2.29
N PRO A 157 10.04 11.02 -1.02
CA PRO A 157 9.10 10.51 -0.02
C PRO A 157 7.92 11.46 0.19
N TYR A 158 6.79 10.90 0.60
CA TYR A 158 5.69 11.69 1.14
C TYR A 158 6.07 12.19 2.53
N GLU A 159 5.91 13.48 2.78
CA GLU A 159 6.24 14.11 4.06
C GLU A 159 5.01 14.75 4.68
N TYR A 160 4.86 14.61 5.99
CA TYR A 160 3.76 15.17 6.77
C TYR A 160 4.22 15.56 8.17
N GLU A 161 3.60 16.58 8.74
CA GLU A 161 3.69 16.88 10.17
C GLU A 161 2.63 16.06 10.90
N GLU A 162 3.03 15.24 11.87
CA GLU A 162 2.09 14.60 12.79
C GLU A 162 2.02 15.41 14.08
N ALA A 163 0.82 15.87 14.43
CA ALA A 163 0.53 16.56 15.68
C ALA A 163 -0.14 15.60 16.65
N THR A 164 0.34 15.55 17.89
CA THR A 164 -0.31 14.87 19.02
C THR A 164 -0.67 15.90 20.08
N ILE A 165 -1.96 15.99 20.41
CA ILE A 165 -2.49 16.86 21.45
C ILE A 165 -2.94 15.98 22.61
N ILE A 166 -2.46 16.28 23.81
CA ILE A 166 -2.94 15.67 25.05
C ILE A 166 -3.81 16.69 25.79
N THR A 167 -5.11 16.41 25.88
CA THR A 167 -6.07 17.21 26.62
C THR A 167 -6.38 16.53 27.94
N GLN A 168 -6.16 17.23 29.05
CA GLN A 168 -6.55 16.78 30.38
C GLN A 168 -7.96 17.27 30.70
N VAL A 169 -8.86 16.37 31.13
CA VAL A 169 -10.18 16.71 31.68
C VAL A 169 -10.31 15.95 33.00
N GLY A 170 -10.47 16.68 34.11
CA GLY A 170 -10.28 16.13 35.45
C GLY A 170 -8.86 15.52 35.59
N ASP A 171 -8.78 14.27 36.02
CA ASP A 171 -7.52 13.52 36.14
C ASP A 171 -7.27 12.56 34.95
N ALA A 172 -8.09 12.63 33.90
CA ALA A 172 -7.94 11.82 32.69
C ALA A 172 -7.27 12.59 31.56
N ASN A 173 -6.42 11.89 30.80
CA ASN A 173 -5.81 12.41 29.59
C ASN A 173 -6.49 11.81 28.36
N PHE A 174 -6.86 12.66 27.42
CA PHE A 174 -7.39 12.32 26.11
C PHE A 174 -6.33 12.64 25.06
N LYS A 175 -6.15 11.75 24.09
CA LYS A 175 -5.17 11.91 23.02
C LYS A 175 -5.88 12.12 21.69
N ALA A 176 -5.53 13.20 21.00
CA ALA A 176 -5.87 13.41 19.60
C ALA A 176 -4.59 13.37 18.75
N THR A 177 -4.65 12.74 17.59
CA THR A 177 -3.55 12.73 16.61
C THR A 177 -4.08 13.19 15.27
N GLY A 178 -3.34 14.09 14.63
CA GLY A 178 -3.64 14.61 13.30
C GLY A 178 -2.39 14.65 12.44
N LYS A 179 -2.61 14.72 11.14
CA LYS A 179 -1.53 14.79 10.16
C LYS A 179 -1.79 15.95 9.22
N VAL A 180 -0.73 16.64 8.80
CA VAL A 180 -0.81 17.70 7.79
C VAL A 180 0.23 17.38 6.72
N PRO A 181 -0.16 17.09 5.46
CA PRO A 181 0.77 16.90 4.37
C PRO A 181 1.67 18.13 4.19
N THR A 182 3.00 17.94 4.17
CA THR A 182 3.97 19.01 3.88
C THR A 182 4.60 18.86 2.50
N LYS A 183 4.73 17.62 2.00
CA LYS A 183 5.20 17.30 0.66
C LYS A 183 4.51 16.06 0.12
N GLN A 184 3.84 16.17 -1.03
CA GLN A 184 3.13 15.04 -1.65
C GLN A 184 4.07 13.92 -2.11
N GLY A 185 5.24 14.27 -2.65
CA GLY A 185 6.23 13.29 -3.12
C GLY A 185 5.62 12.27 -4.09
N TRP A 186 5.94 11.00 -3.90
CA TRP A 186 5.40 9.89 -4.69
C TRP A 186 3.87 9.78 -4.69
N GLN A 187 3.16 10.31 -3.68
CA GLN A 187 1.70 10.23 -3.64
C GLN A 187 1.05 11.00 -4.79
N ALA A 188 1.71 12.02 -5.33
CA ALA A 188 1.22 12.77 -6.49
C ALA A 188 1.09 11.91 -7.77
N LEU A 189 1.77 10.76 -7.83
CA LEU A 189 1.60 9.79 -8.93
C LEU A 189 0.31 9.00 -8.83
N PHE A 190 -0.39 9.02 -7.70
CA PHE A 190 -1.62 8.27 -7.48
C PHE A 190 -2.78 9.26 -7.29
N ASP A 191 -3.93 8.99 -7.88
CA ASP A 191 -5.08 9.86 -7.68
C ASP A 191 -5.62 9.75 -6.24
N GLU A 192 -5.90 10.91 -5.65
CA GLU A 192 -6.34 11.10 -4.25
C GLU A 192 -7.71 10.45 -3.97
N THR A 193 -8.42 9.98 -5.00
CA THR A 193 -9.81 9.54 -4.91
C THR A 193 -10.01 8.06 -4.59
N LYS A 194 -8.94 7.24 -4.54
CA LYS A 194 -9.08 5.76 -4.36
C LYS A 194 -8.14 5.10 -3.37
N THR A 195 -7.19 5.83 -2.82
CA THR A 195 -6.35 5.30 -1.74
C THR A 195 -6.98 5.77 -0.45
N GLU A 196 -7.46 4.85 0.38
CA GLU A 196 -8.00 5.08 1.74
C GLU A 196 -7.58 6.44 2.26
N GLN A 197 -8.46 7.42 2.08
CA GLN A 197 -8.45 8.61 2.88
C GLN A 197 -8.76 8.07 4.28
N GLN A 198 -7.73 7.62 4.99
CA GLN A 198 -7.68 7.91 6.41
C GLN A 198 -7.93 9.41 6.43
N GLU A 199 -9.15 9.82 6.77
CA GLU A 199 -9.51 11.22 6.96
C GLU A 199 -8.32 11.84 7.67
N VAL A 200 -7.56 12.65 6.93
CA VAL A 200 -6.36 13.26 7.45
C VAL A 200 -6.90 14.33 8.37
N ALA A 201 -7.20 13.93 9.60
CA ALA A 201 -7.80 14.80 10.59
C ALA A 201 -6.78 15.91 10.85
N THR A 202 -7.05 17.08 10.29
CA THR A 202 -6.32 18.29 10.61
C THR A 202 -6.74 18.70 12.00
N LEU A 203 -5.79 18.75 12.94
CA LEU A 203 -6.07 19.23 14.28
C LEU A 203 -6.05 20.77 14.30
N PRO A 204 -6.87 21.40 15.17
CA PRO A 204 -6.82 22.83 15.37
C PRO A 204 -5.46 23.25 15.95
N LEU A 205 -5.08 24.50 15.69
CA LEU A 205 -3.93 25.11 16.36
C LEU A 205 -4.28 25.38 17.83
N VAL A 206 -3.49 24.80 18.73
CA VAL A 206 -3.59 25.01 20.19
C VAL A 206 -2.19 25.07 20.78
N HIS A 207 -2.07 25.64 21.97
CA HIS A 207 -0.84 25.74 22.73
C HIS A 207 -0.97 25.02 24.07
N GLN A 208 0.16 24.58 24.61
CA GLN A 208 0.20 24.05 25.96
C GLN A 208 -0.26 25.13 26.95
N GLY A 209 -1.17 24.76 27.85
CA GLY A 209 -1.78 25.67 28.80
C GLY A 209 -3.14 26.23 28.38
N ASP A 210 -3.56 26.05 27.12
CA ASP A 210 -4.85 26.51 26.65
C ASP A 210 -6.00 25.85 27.43
N GLN A 211 -6.96 26.67 27.86
CA GLN A 211 -8.23 26.20 28.42
C GLN A 211 -9.20 25.88 27.27
N VAL A 212 -9.80 24.70 27.32
CA VAL A 212 -10.73 24.22 26.29
C VAL A 212 -12.00 23.69 26.91
N GLN A 213 -13.07 23.65 26.12
CA GLN A 213 -14.32 23.01 26.53
C GLN A 213 -14.42 21.63 25.86
N ALA A 214 -14.49 20.58 26.68
CA ALA A 214 -14.63 19.21 26.23
C ALA A 214 -16.07 18.72 26.42
N ASN A 215 -16.70 18.19 25.37
CA ASN A 215 -17.99 17.51 25.49
C ASN A 215 -17.75 15.99 25.53
N LEU A 216 -17.77 15.42 26.73
CA LEU A 216 -17.46 14.01 26.92
C LEU A 216 -18.67 13.13 26.67
N GLN A 217 -18.46 12.13 25.82
CA GLN A 217 -19.45 11.10 25.53
C GLN A 217 -18.85 9.74 25.79
N THR A 218 -19.71 8.80 26.19
CA THR A 218 -19.34 7.40 26.31
C THR A 218 -19.63 6.75 24.97
N PRO A 219 -18.61 6.40 24.17
CA PRO A 219 -18.87 5.75 22.91
C PRO A 219 -19.43 4.36 23.21
N GLN A 220 -20.66 4.11 22.76
CA GLN A 220 -21.21 2.76 22.77
C GLN A 220 -20.63 2.06 21.55
N LYS A 221 -19.65 1.19 21.78
CA LYS A 221 -19.01 0.38 20.73
C LYS A 221 -19.32 -1.07 20.98
N GLU A 222 -19.78 -1.75 19.94
CA GLU A 222 -19.89 -3.20 19.91
C GLU A 222 -18.72 -3.77 19.13
N THR A 223 -18.27 -4.96 19.50
CA THR A 223 -17.31 -5.71 18.70
C THR A 223 -17.99 -6.14 17.40
N THR A 224 -17.40 -5.82 16.26
CA THR A 224 -17.86 -6.34 14.98
C THR A 224 -17.22 -7.71 14.71
N PRO A 225 -17.94 -8.64 14.05
CA PRO A 225 -17.33 -9.88 13.61
C PRO A 225 -16.20 -9.61 12.61
N PRO A 226 -15.22 -10.52 12.47
CA PRO A 226 -14.14 -10.39 11.49
C PRO A 226 -14.70 -10.20 10.07
N VAL A 227 -14.11 -9.26 9.32
CA VAL A 227 -14.50 -9.02 7.93
C VAL A 227 -14.16 -10.27 7.10
N PRO A 228 -15.10 -10.81 6.30
CA PRO A 228 -14.82 -11.95 5.44
C PRO A 228 -13.67 -11.66 4.47
N PHE A 229 -12.89 -12.70 4.16
CA PHE A 229 -11.84 -12.59 3.16
C PHE A 229 -12.41 -12.25 1.78
N THR A 230 -11.86 -11.22 1.16
CA THR A 230 -11.86 -11.04 -0.29
C THR A 230 -10.77 -11.90 -0.93
N GLU A 231 -10.81 -12.06 -2.24
CA GLU A 231 -9.75 -12.78 -2.96
C GLU A 231 -8.37 -12.16 -2.74
N GLY A 232 -8.26 -10.83 -2.78
CA GLY A 232 -6.99 -10.13 -2.54
C GLY A 232 -6.45 -10.28 -1.11
N THR A 233 -7.34 -10.26 -0.11
CA THR A 233 -6.94 -10.49 1.30
C THR A 233 -6.59 -11.95 1.57
N LEU A 234 -7.26 -12.90 0.90
CA LEU A 234 -6.92 -14.31 0.98
C LEU A 234 -5.56 -14.62 0.33
N ILE A 235 -5.24 -14.03 -0.83
CA ILE A 235 -3.89 -14.14 -1.43
C ILE A 235 -2.82 -13.63 -0.46
N THR A 236 -3.10 -12.52 0.22
CA THR A 236 -2.17 -11.95 1.21
C THR A 236 -1.99 -12.89 2.39
N ALA A 237 -3.07 -13.47 2.90
CA ALA A 237 -3.04 -14.46 3.97
C ALA A 237 -2.25 -15.72 3.56
N MET A 238 -2.46 -16.23 2.33
CA MET A 238 -1.70 -17.37 1.80
C MET A 238 -0.20 -17.07 1.70
N LYS A 239 0.19 -15.86 1.28
CA LYS A 239 1.59 -15.41 1.19
C LYS A 239 2.23 -15.05 2.54
N THR A 240 1.47 -15.04 3.64
CA THR A 240 2.00 -14.64 4.95
C THR A 240 1.56 -15.56 6.08
N ALA A 241 1.12 -16.77 5.75
CA ALA A 241 0.53 -17.73 6.68
C ALA A 241 1.48 -18.08 7.84
N GLY A 242 2.78 -18.14 7.58
CA GLY A 242 3.79 -18.37 8.60
C GLY A 242 3.84 -17.29 9.66
N LYS A 243 3.49 -16.03 9.36
CA LYS A 243 3.51 -14.93 10.36
C LYS A 243 2.48 -15.08 11.46
N THR A 244 1.48 -15.95 11.27
CA THR A 244 0.41 -16.19 12.25
C THR A 244 0.65 -17.42 13.10
N LEU A 245 1.77 -18.12 12.92
CA LEU A 245 2.15 -19.26 13.77
C LEU A 245 2.85 -18.79 15.03
N ASP A 246 2.63 -19.47 16.15
CA ASP A 246 3.34 -19.20 17.40
C ASP A 246 4.73 -19.87 17.44
N ASP A 247 4.95 -20.94 16.66
CA ASP A 247 6.20 -21.69 16.61
C ASP A 247 7.19 -21.10 15.60
N GLU A 248 8.30 -20.52 16.09
CA GLU A 248 9.36 -19.90 15.29
C GLU A 248 10.00 -20.86 14.27
N ALA A 249 10.10 -22.16 14.59
CA ALA A 249 10.65 -23.14 13.65
C ALA A 249 9.71 -23.36 12.46
N ALA A 250 8.40 -23.52 12.71
CA ALA A 250 7.40 -23.58 11.67
C ALA A 250 7.28 -22.27 10.87
N GLN A 251 7.45 -21.10 11.51
CA GLN A 251 7.52 -19.82 10.80
C GLN A 251 8.69 -19.80 9.79
N ALA A 252 9.87 -20.24 10.21
CA ALA A 252 11.06 -20.28 9.36
C ALA A 252 10.85 -21.21 8.16
N ILE A 253 10.33 -22.42 8.40
CA ILE A 253 10.02 -23.40 7.34
C ILE A 253 9.04 -22.80 6.33
N LEU A 254 7.92 -22.23 6.79
CA LEU A 254 6.93 -21.64 5.88
C LEU A 254 7.50 -20.47 5.09
N LYS A 255 8.32 -19.63 5.72
CA LYS A 255 8.99 -18.54 5.03
C LYS A 255 9.92 -19.05 3.93
N ASP A 256 10.66 -20.13 4.19
CA ASP A 256 11.59 -20.72 3.22
C ASP A 256 10.87 -21.36 2.02
N VAL A 257 9.67 -21.92 2.21
CA VAL A 257 8.87 -22.52 1.12
C VAL A 257 7.87 -21.56 0.46
N GLN A 258 8.03 -20.25 0.67
CA GLN A 258 7.15 -19.20 0.14
C GLN A 258 5.68 -19.29 0.62
N ASP A 259 5.51 -19.69 1.89
CA ASP A 259 4.23 -19.86 2.57
C ASP A 259 3.27 -20.83 1.83
N ILE A 260 1.97 -20.58 1.85
CA ILE A 260 0.97 -21.50 1.29
C ILE A 260 0.80 -21.24 -0.21
N GLY A 261 1.35 -22.17 -1.00
CA GLY A 261 1.33 -22.11 -2.46
C GLY A 261 2.34 -21.10 -2.99
N THR A 262 2.78 -21.28 -4.23
CA THR A 262 3.72 -20.36 -4.90
C THR A 262 2.96 -19.33 -5.72
N SER A 263 3.64 -18.26 -6.16
CA SER A 263 3.07 -17.25 -7.06
C SER A 263 2.28 -17.85 -8.24
N ALA A 264 2.76 -18.97 -8.80
CA ALA A 264 2.12 -19.66 -9.92
C ALA A 264 0.84 -20.44 -9.57
N THR A 265 0.65 -20.87 -8.32
CA THR A 265 -0.45 -21.80 -7.95
C THR A 265 -1.57 -21.16 -7.14
N ARG A 266 -1.29 -20.09 -6.38
CA ARG A 266 -2.29 -19.45 -5.49
C ARG A 266 -3.59 -19.07 -6.22
N ALA A 267 -3.51 -18.48 -7.41
CA ALA A 267 -4.69 -18.10 -8.20
C ALA A 267 -5.54 -19.31 -8.62
N ASN A 268 -4.91 -20.41 -9.03
CA ASN A 268 -5.63 -21.62 -9.44
C ASN A 268 -6.30 -22.31 -8.26
N VAL A 269 -5.63 -22.37 -7.10
CA VAL A 269 -6.22 -22.91 -5.85
C VAL A 269 -7.49 -22.14 -5.48
N LEU A 270 -7.47 -20.81 -5.59
CA LEU A 270 -8.65 -19.97 -5.32
C LEU A 270 -9.82 -20.26 -6.27
N GLU A 271 -9.54 -20.45 -7.55
CA GLU A 271 -10.57 -20.82 -8.54
C GLU A 271 -11.16 -22.21 -8.27
N ILE A 272 -10.33 -23.18 -7.88
CA ILE A 272 -10.79 -24.51 -7.48
C ILE A 272 -11.72 -24.39 -6.26
N LEU A 273 -11.31 -23.69 -5.20
CA LEU A 273 -12.12 -23.52 -3.99
C LEU A 273 -13.48 -22.86 -4.27
N LYS A 274 -13.52 -21.85 -5.15
CA LYS A 274 -14.79 -21.23 -5.60
C LYS A 274 -15.70 -22.26 -6.28
N LYS A 275 -15.15 -23.04 -7.23
CA LYS A 275 -15.90 -24.09 -7.93
C LYS A 275 -16.44 -25.14 -6.96
N THR A 276 -15.60 -25.69 -6.08
CA THR A 276 -16.01 -26.75 -5.15
C THR A 276 -17.04 -26.27 -4.12
N ARG A 277 -16.98 -25.00 -3.70
CA ARG A 277 -17.99 -24.41 -2.80
C ARG A 277 -19.33 -24.19 -3.51
N LEU A 278 -19.31 -23.76 -4.78
CA LEU A 278 -20.52 -23.64 -5.60
C LEU A 278 -21.17 -24.99 -5.92
N SER A 279 -20.41 -26.10 -5.90
CA SER A 279 -20.93 -27.46 -6.10
C SER A 279 -21.51 -28.12 -4.83
N ARG A 280 -21.45 -27.47 -3.66
CA ARG A 280 -21.95 -27.99 -2.37
C ARG A 280 -23.25 -27.33 -1.90
N HIS A 281 -23.87 -26.51 -2.74
CA HIS A 281 -25.21 -25.96 -2.60
C HIS A 281 -26.01 -26.25 -3.87
#